data_AF-A0A941WIA1-F1
#
_entry.id   AF-A0A941WIA1-F1
#
_cell.length_a   1.000
_cell.length_b   1.000
_cell.length_c   1.000
_cell.angle_alpha   90.00
_cell.angle_beta   90.00
_cell.angle_gamma   90.00
#
_symmetry.space_group_name_H-M   'P 1'
#
loop_
_entity.id
_entity.type
_entity.pdbx_description
1 polymer ?
#
loop_
_entity_poly.entity_id
_entity_poly.type
_entity_poly.pdbx_seq_one_letter_code
_entity_poly.pdbx_strand_id
1 'polypeptide(L)'
;EWLKKDLASTDKRCILFSHECFENTVQNRELVRGILEAENERCGFKKVIAAFSGHDHTNYTKEINGITYIQINSASNQWVGEKYACLERFSEEINKRKPSLKYTVPYKDSLYAIVTLDSKSLKMKGRESSFIPPTPMDIGIPDTMYPFPLVPWIKDFDLRF
;
A
#
# COMPACT_ATOMS: atom_id res chain seq x y z
N GLU A 1 -16.58 3.17 17.25
CA GLU A 1 -16.56 3.78 18.60
C GLU A 1 -15.17 4.12 19.13
N TRP A 2 -14.25 3.16 19.31
CA TRP A 2 -12.89 3.49 19.79
C TRP A 2 -12.18 4.54 18.92
N LEU A 3 -12.14 4.35 17.59
CA LEU A 3 -11.47 5.28 16.66
C LEU A 3 -11.99 6.72 16.77
N LYS A 4 -13.31 6.90 16.90
CA LYS A 4 -13.92 8.23 17.10
C LYS A 4 -13.41 8.88 18.38
N LYS A 5 -13.36 8.13 19.49
CA LYS A 5 -12.89 8.62 20.79
C LYS A 5 -11.41 8.95 20.77
N ASP A 6 -10.60 8.11 20.12
CA ASP A 6 -9.16 8.28 20.01
C ASP A 6 -8.81 9.56 19.23
N LEU A 7 -9.42 9.74 18.05
CA LEU A 7 -9.26 10.95 17.24
C LEU A 7 -9.71 12.23 17.97
N ALA A 8 -10.81 12.15 18.73
CA ALA A 8 -11.32 13.27 19.50
C ALA A 8 -10.46 13.61 20.74
N SER A 9 -9.63 12.67 21.21
CA SER A 9 -8.81 12.83 22.42
C SER A 9 -7.54 13.67 22.22
N THR A 10 -7.22 14.03 20.98
CA THR A 10 -6.06 14.87 20.64
C THR A 10 -6.45 16.04 19.74
N ASP A 11 -5.72 17.13 19.82
CA ASP A 11 -5.78 18.29 18.91
C ASP A 11 -4.71 18.23 17.80
N LYS A 12 -3.85 17.21 17.83
CA LYS A 12 -2.77 17.02 16.85
C LYS A 12 -3.30 16.47 15.54
N ARG A 13 -2.53 16.68 14.46
CA ARG A 13 -2.74 15.97 13.19
C ARG A 13 -2.52 14.47 13.38
N CYS A 14 -3.34 13.68 12.70
CA CYS A 14 -3.36 12.23 12.78
C CYS A 14 -2.97 11.61 11.44
N ILE A 15 -2.18 10.55 11.52
CA ILE A 15 -1.84 9.65 10.41
C ILE A 15 -2.28 8.27 10.84
N LEU A 16 -3.05 7.59 9.98
CA LEU A 16 -3.53 6.25 10.24
C LEU A 16 -2.65 5.21 9.56
N PHE A 17 -2.55 4.04 10.17
CA PHE A 17 -1.92 2.86 9.60
C PHE A 17 -2.88 1.68 9.71
N SER A 18 -3.13 1.00 8.60
CA SER A 18 -3.91 -0.22 8.52
C SER A 18 -3.23 -1.23 7.60
N HIS A 19 -3.63 -2.50 7.68
CA HIS A 19 -3.18 -3.49 6.70
C HIS A 19 -3.96 -3.35 5.39
N GLU A 20 -5.28 -3.47 5.46
CA GLU A 20 -6.19 -3.25 4.33
C GLU A 20 -6.47 -1.76 4.09
N CYS A 21 -6.82 -1.43 2.86
CA CYS A 21 -6.98 -0.06 2.41
C CYS A 21 -8.43 0.43 2.57
N PHE A 22 -8.61 1.59 3.22
CA PHE A 22 -9.92 2.19 3.48
C PHE A 22 -10.52 2.87 2.24
N GLU A 23 -9.75 3.05 1.18
CA GLU A 23 -10.19 3.63 -0.07
C GLU A 23 -10.61 2.59 -1.11
N ASN A 24 -10.41 1.29 -0.83
CA ASN A 24 -10.78 0.22 -1.76
C ASN A 24 -11.27 -1.09 -1.11
N THR A 25 -10.43 -1.92 -0.49
CA THR A 25 -10.76 -3.35 -0.34
C THR A 25 -11.52 -3.71 0.93
N VAL A 26 -11.36 -2.97 2.02
CA VAL A 26 -12.00 -3.34 3.29
C VAL A 26 -13.52 -3.14 3.25
N GLN A 27 -14.27 -4.13 3.71
CA GLN A 27 -15.74 -4.18 3.53
C GLN A 27 -16.50 -3.00 4.15
N ASN A 28 -16.08 -2.55 5.34
CA ASN A 28 -16.72 -1.43 6.05
C ASN A 28 -16.05 -0.07 5.78
N ARG A 29 -15.34 0.05 4.65
CA ARG A 29 -14.55 1.24 4.29
C ARG A 29 -15.31 2.56 4.41
N GLU A 30 -16.55 2.63 3.92
CA GLU A 30 -17.32 3.89 3.93
C GLU A 30 -17.63 4.34 5.36
N LEU A 31 -17.88 3.39 6.27
CA LEU A 31 -18.08 3.69 7.69
C LEU A 31 -16.81 4.25 8.33
N VAL A 32 -15.66 3.63 8.07
CA VAL A 32 -14.38 4.08 8.62
C VAL A 32 -14.02 5.45 8.05
N ARG A 33 -14.12 5.63 6.73
CA ARG A 33 -13.86 6.92 6.08
C ARG A 33 -14.78 8.02 6.60
N GLY A 34 -16.08 7.74 6.76
CA GLY A 34 -17.02 8.69 7.36
C GLY A 34 -16.63 9.13 8.77
N ILE A 35 -15.99 8.26 9.57
CA ILE A 35 -15.44 8.64 10.89
C ILE A 35 -14.28 9.63 10.76
N LEU A 36 -13.37 9.41 9.81
CA LEU A 36 -12.21 10.28 9.60
C LEU A 36 -12.63 11.66 9.08
N GLU A 37 -13.56 11.66 8.13
CA GLU A 37 -14.11 12.85 7.48
C GLU A 37 -14.92 13.69 8.49
N ALA A 38 -15.79 13.06 9.28
CA ALA A 38 -16.55 13.73 10.33
C ALA A 38 -15.66 14.35 11.42
N GLU A 39 -14.50 13.75 11.73
CA GLU A 39 -13.57 14.35 12.69
C GLU A 39 -12.93 15.62 12.12
N ASN A 40 -12.51 15.61 10.85
CA ASN A 40 -11.98 16.80 10.18
C ASN A 40 -13.00 17.93 10.17
N GLU A 41 -14.27 17.63 9.87
CA GLU A 41 -15.37 18.59 9.95
C GLU A 41 -15.56 19.11 11.39
N ARG A 42 -15.64 18.22 12.38
CA ARG A 42 -15.87 18.57 13.79
C ARG A 42 -14.79 19.51 14.35
N CYS A 43 -13.53 19.29 14.00
CA CYS A 43 -12.42 20.09 14.52
C CYS A 43 -12.11 21.34 13.68
N GLY A 44 -12.73 21.48 12.50
CA GLY A 44 -12.60 22.66 11.65
C GLY A 44 -11.25 22.79 10.92
N PHE A 45 -10.42 21.73 10.91
CA PHE A 45 -9.19 21.66 10.14
C PHE A 45 -8.93 20.22 9.66
N LYS A 46 -8.01 20.06 8.70
CA LYS A 46 -7.58 18.73 8.22
C LYS A 46 -6.71 18.04 9.28
N LYS A 47 -7.36 17.45 10.29
CA LYS A 47 -6.71 16.69 11.36
C LYS A 47 -6.15 15.38 10.85
N VAL A 48 -7.00 14.53 10.28
CA VAL A 48 -6.57 13.31 9.60
C VAL A 48 -6.00 13.71 8.25
N ILE A 49 -4.67 13.67 8.14
CA ILE A 49 -3.96 14.12 6.92
C ILE A 49 -3.68 12.98 5.96
N ALA A 50 -3.41 11.78 6.48
CA ALA A 50 -3.05 10.62 5.68
C ALA A 50 -3.48 9.30 6.33
N ALA A 51 -3.70 8.28 5.51
CA ALA A 51 -3.90 6.90 5.92
C ALA A 51 -3.01 5.98 5.05
N PHE A 52 -2.13 5.24 5.70
CA PHE A 52 -1.26 4.26 5.05
C PHE A 52 -1.87 2.87 5.11
N SER A 53 -1.77 2.15 3.99
CA SER A 53 -2.17 0.75 3.88
C SER A 53 -1.17 -0.08 3.08
N GLY A 54 -1.30 -1.39 3.18
CA GLY A 54 -0.59 -2.37 2.37
C GLY A 54 -1.59 -3.39 1.84
N HIS A 55 -1.33 -4.68 2.04
CA HIS A 55 -2.20 -5.80 1.62
C HIS A 55 -2.23 -6.05 0.10
N ASP A 56 -2.47 -5.04 -0.74
CA ASP A 56 -2.66 -5.24 -2.19
C ASP A 56 -1.34 -5.32 -2.98
N HIS A 57 -0.20 -5.16 -2.30
CA HIS A 57 1.15 -5.34 -2.87
C HIS A 57 1.37 -4.49 -4.15
N THR A 58 1.05 -3.21 -4.04
CA THR A 58 1.13 -2.22 -5.12
C THR A 58 1.51 -0.85 -4.52
N ASN A 59 1.76 0.16 -5.35
CA ASN A 59 2.00 1.51 -4.87
C ASN A 59 1.17 2.53 -5.66
N TYR A 60 0.37 3.30 -4.93
CA TYR A 60 -0.37 4.45 -5.44
C TYR A 60 -0.73 5.39 -4.29
N THR A 61 -1.18 6.59 -4.65
CA THR A 61 -1.80 7.52 -3.72
C THR A 61 -3.16 7.95 -4.25
N LYS A 62 -4.12 8.15 -3.36
CA LYS A 62 -5.47 8.64 -3.70
C LYS A 62 -5.90 9.67 -2.67
N GLU A 63 -6.44 10.80 -3.11
CA GLU A 63 -7.06 11.77 -2.20
C GLU A 63 -8.58 11.60 -2.23
N ILE A 64 -9.20 11.53 -1.05
CA ILE A 64 -10.66 11.52 -0.93
C ILE A 64 -11.07 12.42 0.24
N ASN A 65 -11.95 13.39 -0.03
CA ASN A 65 -12.46 14.34 0.96
C ASN A 65 -11.35 15.00 1.78
N GLY A 66 -10.27 15.35 1.08
CA GLY A 66 -9.09 15.97 1.68
C GLY A 66 -8.23 15.04 2.52
N ILE A 67 -8.44 13.72 2.56
CA ILE A 67 -7.53 12.76 3.23
C ILE A 67 -6.71 12.03 2.17
N THR A 68 -5.39 11.95 2.38
CA THR A 68 -4.47 11.26 1.46
C THR A 68 -4.28 9.79 1.85
N TYR A 69 -4.76 8.87 1.03
CA TYR A 69 -4.58 7.43 1.18
C TYR A 69 -3.31 6.99 0.43
N ILE A 70 -2.38 6.35 1.12
CA ILE A 70 -1.05 5.99 0.61
C ILE A 70 -0.89 4.48 0.69
N GLN A 71 -0.92 3.84 -0.47
CA GLN A 71 -0.76 2.41 -0.60
C GLN A 71 0.73 2.06 -0.72
N ILE A 72 1.24 1.26 0.21
CA ILE A 72 2.63 0.82 0.26
C ILE A 72 2.73 -0.59 -0.32
N ASN A 73 3.71 -0.77 -1.21
CA ASN A 73 3.97 -2.06 -1.82
C ASN A 73 4.52 -3.05 -0.80
N SER A 74 4.42 -4.34 -1.10
CA SER A 74 5.00 -5.37 -0.24
C SER A 74 6.52 -5.32 -0.28
N ALA A 75 7.15 -5.90 0.73
CA ALA A 75 8.60 -5.97 0.77
C ALA A 75 9.21 -6.87 -0.30
N SER A 76 8.46 -7.83 -0.89
CA SER A 76 9.10 -8.97 -1.56
C SER A 76 8.47 -9.45 -2.86
N ASN A 77 7.17 -9.29 -3.08
CA ASN A 77 6.50 -9.85 -4.25
C ASN A 77 5.08 -9.32 -4.46
N GLN A 78 4.53 -9.57 -5.64
CA GLN A 78 3.07 -9.61 -5.83
C GLN A 78 2.59 -11.05 -5.99
N TRP A 79 1.43 -11.37 -5.43
CA TRP A 79 0.73 -12.64 -5.65
C TRP A 79 -0.09 -12.59 -6.94
N VAL A 80 0.22 -13.46 -7.90
CA VAL A 80 -0.41 -13.49 -9.25
C VAL A 80 -1.41 -14.63 -9.42
N GLY A 81 -1.44 -15.60 -8.50
CA GLY A 81 -2.36 -16.74 -8.53
C GLY A 81 -2.04 -17.82 -9.57
N GLU A 82 -2.88 -18.85 -9.62
CA GLU A 82 -2.67 -20.08 -10.41
C GLU A 82 -2.53 -19.81 -11.92
N LYS A 83 -3.30 -18.85 -12.45
CA LYS A 83 -3.30 -18.50 -13.87
C LYS A 83 -1.91 -18.15 -14.40
N TYR A 84 -1.05 -17.57 -13.56
CA TYR A 84 0.29 -17.13 -13.93
C TYR A 84 1.38 -17.89 -13.14
N ALA A 85 1.08 -19.12 -12.71
CA ALA A 85 2.04 -19.94 -11.99
C ALA A 85 3.31 -20.19 -12.82
N CYS A 86 4.48 -19.91 -12.24
CA CYS A 86 5.77 -20.00 -12.93
C CYS A 86 6.79 -20.77 -12.09
N LEU A 87 7.01 -22.04 -12.45
CA LEU A 87 8.01 -22.90 -11.79
C LEU A 87 9.45 -22.58 -12.23
N GLU A 88 9.63 -22.06 -13.45
CA GLU A 88 10.94 -21.80 -14.06
C GLU A 88 11.74 -20.71 -13.33
N ARG A 89 11.08 -19.87 -12.52
CA ARG A 89 11.70 -18.75 -11.82
C ARG A 89 12.75 -19.17 -10.79
N PHE A 90 12.60 -20.35 -10.20
CA PHE A 90 13.46 -20.85 -9.16
C PHE A 90 13.83 -22.32 -9.39
N SER A 91 14.92 -22.77 -8.76
CA SER A 91 15.34 -24.17 -8.85
C SER A 91 14.28 -25.11 -8.27
N GLU A 92 14.30 -26.37 -8.69
CA GLU A 92 13.41 -27.40 -8.12
C GLU A 92 13.52 -27.49 -6.59
N GLU A 93 14.73 -27.33 -6.04
CA GLU A 93 14.95 -27.37 -4.60
C GLU A 93 14.20 -26.24 -3.89
N ILE A 94 14.28 -25.02 -4.42
CA ILE A 94 13.56 -23.86 -3.87
C ILE A 94 12.05 -24.08 -4.00
N ASN A 95 11.58 -24.52 -5.16
CA ASN A 95 10.16 -24.78 -5.39
C ASN A 95 9.62 -25.87 -4.47
N LYS A 96 10.38 -26.93 -4.18
CA LYS A 96 10.00 -27.97 -3.21
C LYS A 96 9.92 -27.42 -1.78
N ARG A 97 10.87 -26.57 -1.38
CA ARG A 97 10.89 -25.95 -0.04
C ARG A 97 9.84 -24.85 0.13
N LYS A 98 9.49 -24.14 -0.94
CA LYS A 98 8.58 -22.99 -0.96
C LYS A 98 7.59 -23.09 -2.13
N PRO A 99 6.62 -24.03 -2.07
CA PRO A 99 5.72 -24.33 -3.19
C PRO A 99 4.90 -23.15 -3.69
N SER A 100 4.60 -22.19 -2.82
CA SER A 100 3.79 -21.02 -3.17
C SER A 100 4.53 -19.98 -4.02
N LEU A 101 5.87 -20.03 -4.12
CA LEU A 101 6.63 -19.03 -4.89
C LEU A 101 6.24 -18.99 -6.36
N LYS A 102 5.82 -20.12 -6.91
CA LYS A 102 5.34 -20.20 -8.30
C LYS A 102 4.14 -19.27 -8.55
N TYR A 103 3.36 -18.93 -7.52
CA TYR A 103 2.20 -18.03 -7.60
C TYR A 103 2.55 -16.56 -7.37
N THR A 104 3.83 -16.20 -7.39
CA THR A 104 4.29 -14.85 -7.09
C THR A 104 5.21 -14.32 -8.18
N VAL A 105 5.26 -12.99 -8.30
CA VAL A 105 6.30 -12.26 -9.03
C VAL A 105 7.16 -11.50 -8.01
N PRO A 106 8.30 -12.07 -7.59
CA PRO A 106 9.15 -11.49 -6.57
C PRO A 106 10.03 -10.36 -7.09
N TYR A 107 10.39 -9.47 -6.16
CA TYR A 107 11.32 -8.37 -6.37
C TYR A 107 12.75 -8.83 -6.08
N LYS A 108 13.73 -8.30 -6.82
CA LYS A 108 15.16 -8.56 -6.60
C LYS A 108 15.64 -8.02 -5.25
N ASP A 109 15.19 -6.82 -4.90
CA ASP A 109 15.53 -6.11 -3.68
C ASP A 109 14.29 -5.89 -2.83
N SER A 110 14.44 -5.93 -1.50
CA SER A 110 13.32 -5.60 -0.62
C SER A 110 12.91 -4.14 -0.76
N LEU A 111 11.61 -3.93 -0.94
CA LEU A 111 10.99 -2.62 -0.97
C LEU A 111 10.60 -2.17 0.44
N TYR A 112 10.81 -0.89 0.72
CA TYR A 112 10.37 -0.23 1.93
C TYR A 112 10.32 1.28 1.66
N ALA A 113 9.73 2.02 2.59
CA ALA A 113 9.70 3.48 2.55
C ALA A 113 10.13 4.06 3.90
N ILE A 114 10.77 5.23 3.86
CA ILE A 114 11.08 6.02 5.05
C ILE A 114 10.21 7.27 5.02
N VAL A 115 9.37 7.44 6.04
CA VAL A 115 8.51 8.61 6.19
C VAL A 115 9.15 9.57 7.19
N THR A 116 9.40 10.80 6.74
CA THR A 116 9.87 11.91 7.56
C THR A 116 8.75 12.91 7.74
N LEU A 117 8.50 13.32 8.98
CA LEU A 117 7.44 14.27 9.34
C LEU A 117 8.07 15.54 9.92
N ASP A 118 7.51 16.68 9.54
CA ASP A 118 7.72 17.95 10.22
C ASP A 118 6.38 18.62 10.53
N SER A 119 6.40 19.84 11.07
CA SER A 119 5.19 20.58 11.46
C SER A 119 4.22 20.93 10.31
N LYS A 120 4.65 20.84 9.05
CA LYS A 120 3.94 21.29 7.84
C LYS A 120 3.97 20.28 6.69
N SER A 121 4.78 19.22 6.80
CA SER A 121 4.94 18.27 5.71
C SER A 121 5.20 16.83 6.16
N LEU A 122 4.79 15.92 5.28
CA LEU A 122 5.15 14.52 5.27
C LEU A 122 5.92 14.27 3.98
N LYS A 123 7.11 13.70 4.10
CA LYS A 123 7.93 13.27 2.97
C LYS A 123 8.21 11.79 3.09
N MET A 124 7.94 11.06 2.03
CA MET A 124 8.19 9.64 1.91
C MET A 124 9.28 9.41 0.88
N LYS A 125 10.34 8.72 1.28
CA LYS A 125 11.37 8.22 0.38
C LYS A 125 11.17 6.73 0.20
N GLY A 126 10.80 6.36 -1.02
CA GLY A 126 10.59 4.97 -1.42
C GLY A 126 11.86 4.34 -1.97
N ARG A 127 11.70 3.16 -2.56
CA ARG A 127 12.76 2.42 -3.22
C ARG A 127 12.22 1.74 -4.46
N GLU A 128 13.08 1.62 -5.47
CA GLU A 128 12.80 0.86 -6.68
C GLU A 128 13.64 -0.42 -6.71
N SER A 129 13.06 -1.47 -7.27
CA SER A 129 13.68 -2.76 -7.56
C SER A 129 13.33 -3.15 -9.00
N SER A 130 13.80 -4.32 -9.43
CA SER A 130 13.27 -5.03 -10.59
C SER A 130 12.52 -6.30 -10.15
N PHE A 131 11.72 -6.87 -11.04
CA PHE A 131 11.24 -8.25 -10.88
C PHE A 131 12.38 -9.25 -11.10
N ILE A 132 12.33 -10.40 -10.44
CA ILE A 132 13.21 -11.54 -10.72
C ILE A 132 12.67 -12.26 -11.98
N PRO A 133 13.48 -12.48 -13.04
CA PRO A 133 13.02 -13.16 -14.26
C PRO A 133 12.56 -14.62 -14.03
N PRO A 134 11.61 -15.16 -14.82
CA PRO A 134 10.83 -14.49 -15.87
C PRO A 134 9.94 -13.36 -15.29
N THR A 135 10.03 -12.15 -15.85
CA THR A 135 9.29 -10.97 -15.38
C THR A 135 7.79 -11.13 -15.65
N PRO A 136 6.92 -10.28 -15.06
CA PRO A 136 5.48 -10.33 -15.39
C PRO A 136 5.19 -10.24 -16.88
N MET A 137 5.96 -9.43 -17.62
CA MET A 137 5.86 -9.30 -19.08
C MET A 137 6.22 -10.60 -19.80
N ASP A 138 7.28 -11.29 -19.37
CA ASP A 138 7.74 -12.55 -19.98
C ASP A 138 6.68 -13.66 -19.89
N ILE A 139 5.82 -13.63 -18.87
CA ILE A 139 4.75 -14.60 -18.64
C ILE A 139 3.35 -14.06 -18.93
N GLY A 140 3.25 -12.91 -19.62
CA GLY A 140 1.99 -12.37 -20.13
C GLY A 140 1.02 -11.84 -19.06
N ILE A 141 1.52 -11.40 -17.90
CA ILE A 141 0.71 -10.71 -16.90
C ILE A 141 0.51 -9.25 -17.36
N PRO A 142 -0.73 -8.71 -17.32
CA PRO A 142 -0.97 -7.29 -17.60
C PRO A 142 -0.23 -6.37 -16.63
N ASP A 143 0.00 -5.12 -17.05
CA ASP A 143 0.62 -4.09 -16.19
C ASP A 143 -0.23 -3.72 -14.96
N THR A 144 -1.47 -4.19 -14.90
CA THR A 144 -2.36 -4.03 -13.76
C THR A 144 -2.87 -5.36 -13.23
N MET A 145 -3.04 -5.44 -11.92
CA MET A 145 -3.62 -6.57 -11.21
C MET A 145 -4.54 -6.05 -10.10
N TYR A 146 -5.77 -6.57 -10.04
CA TYR A 146 -6.78 -6.12 -9.10
C TYR A 146 -6.98 -4.58 -9.12
N PRO A 147 -7.53 -4.04 -10.20
CA PRO A 147 -7.30 -2.67 -10.75
C PRO A 147 -6.01 -1.89 -10.48
N PHE A 148 -4.99 -2.43 -9.82
CA PHE A 148 -3.82 -1.65 -9.37
C PHE A 148 -2.58 -1.88 -10.24
N PRO A 149 -1.62 -0.94 -10.26
CA PRO A 149 -0.35 -1.14 -10.95
C PRO A 149 0.43 -2.35 -10.42
N LEU A 150 0.93 -3.19 -11.33
CA LEU A 150 1.88 -4.26 -11.01
C LEU A 150 3.31 -3.72 -11.12
N VAL A 151 3.89 -3.33 -10.00
CA VAL A 151 5.12 -2.53 -9.99
C VAL A 151 6.14 -3.02 -8.97
N PRO A 152 7.45 -3.00 -9.26
CA PRO A 152 8.51 -3.38 -8.33
C PRO A 152 9.09 -2.15 -7.61
N TRP A 153 8.23 -1.22 -7.19
CA TRP A 153 8.67 0.02 -6.53
C TRP A 153 7.70 0.53 -5.49
N ILE A 154 8.23 1.42 -4.65
CA ILE A 154 7.52 2.43 -3.89
C ILE A 154 8.10 3.77 -4.33
N LYS A 155 7.29 4.67 -4.88
CA LYS A 155 7.75 6.00 -5.30
C LYS A 155 7.84 6.96 -4.12
N ASP A 156 8.69 7.96 -4.28
CA ASP A 156 8.72 9.11 -3.39
C ASP A 156 7.36 9.82 -3.41
N PHE A 157 6.98 10.38 -2.26
CA PHE A 157 5.73 11.13 -2.12
C PHE A 157 5.89 12.27 -1.11
N ASP A 158 5.40 13.45 -1.45
CA ASP A 158 5.44 14.62 -0.58
C ASP A 158 4.02 15.17 -0.39
N LEU A 159 3.63 15.39 0.87
CA LEU A 159 2.37 16.00 1.27
C LEU A 159 2.63 17.21 2.16
N ARG A 160 2.00 18.35 1.83
CA ARG A 160 1.99 19.55 2.69
C ARG A 160 0.62 19.71 3.36
N PHE A 161 0.61 20.21 4.59
CA PHE A 161 -0.59 20.38 5.40
C PHE A 161 -0.49 21.56 6.38
#